data_AF-A0A9I9DET2-F1
#
_entry.id   AF-A0A9I9DET2-F1
#
_cell.length_a   1.000
_cell.length_b   1.000
_cell.length_c   1.000
_cell.angle_alpha   90.00
_cell.angle_beta   90.00
_cell.angle_gamma   90.00
#
_symmetry.space_group_name_H-M   'P 1'
#
loop_
_entity.id
_entity.type
_entity.pdbx_description
1 polymer ?
#
loop_
_entity_poly.entity_id
_entity_poly.type
_entity_poly.pdbx_seq_one_letter_code
_entity_poly.pdbx_strand_id
1 'polypeptide(L)'
;MGFVLFSSPFVHPRLQQIVAKMTLLDTLLFYVVHFVDKLGLWHRMPVFMGLAYLGIRRHLHQRYNLLHVGSMYGQKYDHQQFCYRTADGSCNHPFDSLVGSQGTFFGRNMPPSSSPYGVLDPHPTLVATKLLERKKYIDNGKQFNMIACSWIQFMIHDWIDHLEDTKQVELTAPEEVANGCPLKSFKFFGTKVVSTDSPYLKTGTLNTRTPWWDGSVIYGNNEEGMRRVRTFQDGKMKIAGDGLLEHDEKGIPISGDVRNCWAGFSLLQALFVKEHNAVCDMLKERYPDFDDEQLYRHARLVTSAVIAKIHTIDWTVELLKTETLLAGMRINWYGFLGKKFKDTFGHICGPILSGLVGLKKPRDHGIPYSLTEEFVSVYRMHCLLPDKLIIRDLNSTNSDYSDPPIVEEYFLLFPPHSPMPLDCC
;
A
#
# COMPACT_ATOMS: atom_id res chain seq x y z
N MET A 1 -34.57 -12.55 -23.48
CA MET A 1 -34.86 -13.93 -23.06
C MET A 1 -33.60 -14.49 -22.42
N GLY A 2 -33.62 -14.66 -21.10
CA GLY A 2 -32.46 -15.08 -20.32
C GLY A 2 -32.15 -16.55 -20.53
N PHE A 3 -30.91 -16.86 -20.91
CA PHE A 3 -30.36 -18.20 -20.90
C PHE A 3 -30.16 -18.65 -19.45
N VAL A 4 -31.20 -19.25 -18.85
CA VAL A 4 -31.10 -20.00 -17.59
C VAL A 4 -30.66 -21.42 -17.95
N LEU A 5 -29.39 -21.57 -18.31
CA LEU A 5 -28.78 -22.88 -18.52
C LEU A 5 -27.88 -23.17 -17.31
N PHE A 6 -28.44 -23.96 -16.39
CA PHE A 6 -27.84 -24.55 -15.19
C PHE A 6 -27.57 -23.64 -13.96
N SER A 7 -28.27 -23.97 -12.86
CA SER A 7 -27.77 -24.05 -11.47
C SER A 7 -28.23 -23.03 -10.40
N SER A 8 -29.45 -23.17 -9.88
CA SER A 8 -29.79 -22.64 -8.54
C SER A 8 -28.99 -23.29 -7.37
N PRO A 9 -28.66 -24.61 -7.35
CA PRO A 9 -27.93 -25.18 -6.21
C PRO A 9 -26.40 -25.00 -6.26
N PHE A 10 -25.81 -24.65 -7.41
CA PHE A 10 -24.34 -24.57 -7.53
C PHE A 10 -23.77 -23.20 -7.16
N VAL A 11 -24.49 -22.12 -7.40
CA VAL A 11 -24.03 -20.76 -7.06
C VAL A 11 -24.54 -20.40 -5.67
N HIS A 12 -23.64 -19.92 -4.80
CA HIS A 12 -24.04 -19.41 -3.49
C HIS A 12 -25.11 -18.31 -3.64
N PRO A 13 -26.25 -18.32 -2.90
CA PRO A 13 -27.37 -17.40 -3.12
C PRO A 13 -26.97 -15.91 -3.13
N ARG A 14 -26.05 -15.52 -2.25
CA ARG A 14 -25.53 -14.13 -2.19
C ARG A 14 -24.75 -13.68 -3.43
N LEU A 15 -24.31 -14.60 -4.28
CA LEU A 15 -23.55 -14.30 -5.50
C LEU A 15 -24.44 -14.27 -6.75
N GLN A 16 -25.69 -14.73 -6.66
CA GLN A 16 -26.58 -14.81 -7.82
C GLN A 16 -26.83 -13.43 -8.46
N GLN A 17 -26.96 -12.37 -7.66
CA GLN A 17 -27.18 -11.02 -8.16
C GLN A 17 -26.00 -10.49 -8.98
N ILE A 18 -24.76 -10.79 -8.58
CA ILE A 18 -23.58 -10.34 -9.34
C ILE A 18 -23.38 -11.19 -10.59
N VAL A 19 -23.58 -12.51 -10.50
CA VAL A 19 -23.48 -13.42 -11.66
C VAL A 19 -24.52 -13.06 -12.73
N ALA A 20 -25.73 -12.66 -12.33
CA ALA A 20 -26.77 -12.24 -13.27
C ALA A 20 -26.38 -10.99 -14.10
N LYS A 21 -25.42 -10.19 -13.63
CA LYS A 21 -24.89 -9.00 -14.34
C LYS A 21 -23.67 -9.33 -15.21
N MET A 22 -23.14 -10.55 -15.13
CA MET A 22 -21.94 -10.94 -15.87
C MET A 22 -22.23 -11.25 -17.33
N THR A 23 -21.24 -11.02 -18.18
CA THR A 23 -21.26 -11.52 -19.57
C THR A 23 -21.23 -13.05 -19.59
N LEU A 24 -21.66 -13.69 -20.69
CA LEU A 24 -21.64 -15.15 -20.80
C LEU A 24 -20.26 -15.76 -20.52
N LEU A 25 -19.19 -15.13 -21.06
CA LEU A 25 -17.82 -15.56 -20.82
C LEU A 25 -17.44 -15.42 -19.35
N ASP A 26 -17.72 -14.26 -18.74
CA ASP A 26 -17.38 -14.02 -17.34
C ASP A 26 -18.17 -14.94 -16.39
N THR A 27 -19.41 -15.30 -16.72
CA THR A 27 -20.20 -16.30 -15.99
C THR A 27 -19.55 -17.69 -16.03
N LEU A 28 -19.07 -18.12 -17.20
CA LEU A 28 -18.34 -19.39 -17.32
C LEU A 28 -17.04 -19.37 -16.50
N LEU A 29 -16.28 -18.28 -16.60
CA LEU A 29 -15.07 -18.06 -15.82
C LEU A 29 -15.34 -18.05 -14.31
N PHE A 30 -16.43 -17.42 -13.89
CA PHE A 30 -16.89 -17.43 -12.51
C PHE A 30 -17.22 -18.85 -12.04
N TYR A 31 -17.90 -19.67 -12.84
CA TYR A 31 -18.18 -21.06 -12.46
C TYR A 31 -16.91 -21.89 -12.28
N VAL A 32 -15.89 -21.69 -13.11
CA VAL A 32 -14.57 -22.33 -12.92
C VAL A 32 -13.96 -21.93 -11.59
N VAL A 33 -13.89 -20.63 -11.28
CA VAL A 33 -13.34 -20.12 -10.01
C VAL A 33 -14.16 -20.65 -8.83
N HIS A 34 -15.50 -20.55 -8.90
CA HIS A 34 -16.40 -20.97 -7.82
C HIS A 34 -16.34 -22.47 -7.55
N PHE A 35 -16.15 -23.30 -8.58
CA PHE A 35 -15.93 -24.73 -8.42
C PHE A 35 -14.65 -25.00 -7.62
N VAL A 36 -13.54 -24.39 -8.02
CA VAL A 36 -12.25 -24.55 -7.33
C VAL A 36 -12.32 -24.02 -5.89
N ASP A 37 -13.04 -22.91 -5.65
CA ASP A 37 -13.27 -22.34 -4.33
C ASP A 37 -14.04 -23.30 -3.41
N LYS A 38 -15.10 -23.92 -3.92
CA LYS A 38 -15.89 -24.90 -3.16
C LYS A 38 -15.09 -26.13 -2.75
N LEU A 39 -14.09 -26.51 -3.54
CA LEU A 39 -13.17 -27.59 -3.20
C LEU A 39 -12.03 -27.15 -2.27
N GLY A 40 -11.81 -25.83 -2.12
CA GLY A 40 -10.70 -25.29 -1.32
C GLY A 40 -9.32 -25.64 -1.86
N LEU A 41 -9.18 -25.81 -3.18
CA LEU A 41 -7.98 -26.41 -3.79
C LEU A 41 -6.99 -25.42 -4.38
N TRP A 42 -7.37 -24.17 -4.67
CA TRP A 42 -6.58 -23.31 -5.57
C TRP A 42 -5.11 -23.16 -5.17
N HIS A 43 -4.83 -23.03 -3.87
CA HIS A 43 -3.48 -22.83 -3.32
C HIS A 43 -2.68 -24.14 -3.16
N ARG A 44 -3.32 -25.30 -3.40
CA ARG A 44 -2.70 -26.63 -3.39
C ARG A 44 -2.53 -27.22 -4.79
N MET A 45 -3.09 -26.57 -5.82
CA MET A 45 -2.92 -27.01 -7.21
C MET A 45 -1.49 -26.78 -7.70
N PRO A 46 -1.03 -27.51 -8.72
CA PRO A 46 0.21 -27.20 -9.42
C PRO A 46 0.26 -25.72 -9.84
N VAL A 47 1.46 -25.13 -9.79
CA VAL A 47 1.68 -23.68 -9.98
C VAL A 47 0.93 -23.12 -11.19
N PHE A 48 1.02 -23.75 -12.35
CA PHE A 48 0.36 -23.28 -13.56
C PHE A 48 -1.17 -23.18 -13.42
N MET A 49 -1.81 -24.17 -12.77
CA MET A 49 -3.25 -24.16 -12.54
C MET A 49 -3.64 -23.10 -11.49
N GLY A 50 -2.82 -22.94 -10.44
CA GLY A 50 -2.97 -21.86 -9.47
C GLY A 50 -2.87 -20.47 -10.12
N LEU A 51 -1.91 -20.28 -11.03
CA LEU A 51 -1.74 -19.04 -11.80
C LEU A 51 -2.93 -18.78 -12.74
N ALA A 52 -3.44 -19.81 -13.42
CA ALA A 52 -4.63 -19.69 -14.26
C ALA A 52 -5.85 -19.26 -13.43
N TYR A 53 -6.06 -19.91 -12.28
CA TYR A 53 -7.10 -19.53 -11.32
C TYR A 53 -6.96 -18.05 -10.89
N LEU A 54 -5.76 -17.62 -10.47
CA LEU A 54 -5.51 -16.24 -10.05
C LEU A 54 -5.71 -15.24 -11.19
N GLY A 55 -5.30 -15.58 -12.41
CA GLY A 55 -5.50 -14.77 -13.61
C GLY A 55 -6.98 -14.54 -13.91
N ILE A 56 -7.79 -15.60 -13.86
CA ILE A 56 -9.24 -15.53 -14.06
C ILE A 56 -9.90 -14.72 -12.94
N ARG A 57 -9.57 -15.02 -11.67
CA ARG A 57 -10.13 -14.31 -10.51
C ARG A 57 -9.80 -12.82 -10.54
N ARG A 58 -8.56 -12.45 -10.91
CA ARG A 58 -8.14 -11.06 -11.09
C ARG A 58 -8.94 -10.36 -12.19
N HIS A 59 -9.14 -11.01 -13.34
CA HIS A 59 -9.95 -10.46 -14.43
C HIS A 59 -11.38 -10.17 -13.97
N LEU A 60 -12.02 -11.11 -13.25
CA LEU A 60 -13.36 -10.90 -12.69
C LEU A 60 -13.38 -9.70 -11.71
N HIS A 61 -12.40 -9.60 -10.80
CA HIS A 61 -12.30 -8.45 -9.90
C HIS A 61 -12.09 -7.12 -10.64
N GLN A 62 -11.26 -7.09 -11.69
CA GLN A 62 -11.06 -5.88 -12.50
C GLN A 62 -12.34 -5.42 -13.19
N ARG A 63 -13.24 -6.34 -13.56
CA ARG A 63 -14.51 -5.98 -14.22
C ARG A 63 -15.62 -5.59 -13.24
N TYR A 64 -15.68 -6.24 -12.09
CA TYR A 64 -16.85 -6.19 -11.21
C TYR A 64 -16.58 -5.60 -9.82
N ASN A 65 -15.33 -5.28 -9.49
CA ASN A 65 -14.90 -4.77 -8.20
C ASN A 65 -14.01 -3.51 -8.32
N LEU A 66 -14.17 -2.72 -9.37
CA LEU A 66 -13.60 -1.37 -9.45
C LEU A 66 -14.76 -0.37 -9.55
N LEU A 67 -14.97 0.39 -8.47
CA LEU A 67 -16.06 1.35 -8.35
C LEU A 67 -15.47 2.75 -8.17
N HIS A 68 -15.78 3.64 -9.11
CA HIS A 68 -15.39 5.03 -9.03
C HIS A 68 -16.20 5.79 -7.98
N VAL A 69 -15.57 6.75 -7.32
CA VAL A 69 -16.16 7.60 -6.28
C VAL A 69 -15.85 9.05 -6.61
N GLY A 70 -16.88 9.91 -6.54
CA GLY A 70 -16.75 11.31 -6.90
C GLY A 70 -16.76 11.57 -8.40
N SER A 71 -16.63 12.85 -8.73
CA SER A 71 -16.52 13.41 -10.08
C SER A 71 -15.06 13.73 -10.35
N MET A 72 -14.65 13.60 -11.62
CA MET A 72 -13.33 14.04 -12.07
C MET A 72 -13.46 15.41 -12.73
N TYR A 73 -12.70 16.38 -12.22
CA TYR A 73 -12.67 17.75 -12.76
C TYR A 73 -11.31 18.12 -13.35
N GLY A 74 -10.42 17.14 -13.54
CA GLY A 74 -9.11 17.40 -14.11
C GLY A 74 -9.23 17.88 -15.56
N GLN A 75 -8.22 18.64 -15.99
CA GLN A 75 -8.17 19.13 -17.36
C GLN A 75 -7.32 18.19 -18.22
N LYS A 76 -7.57 18.21 -19.53
CA LYS A 76 -6.63 17.62 -20.49
C LYS A 76 -5.34 18.42 -20.45
N TYR A 77 -4.22 17.72 -20.51
CA TYR A 77 -2.89 18.32 -20.50
C TYR A 77 -2.00 17.60 -21.52
N ASP A 78 -0.88 18.22 -21.86
CA ASP A 78 0.13 17.60 -22.71
C ASP A 78 1.06 16.73 -21.86
N HIS A 79 0.86 15.41 -21.93
CA HIS A 79 1.67 14.42 -21.21
C HIS A 79 3.16 14.46 -21.59
N GLN A 80 3.53 15.01 -22.75
CA GLN A 80 4.96 15.16 -23.12
C GLN A 80 5.68 16.20 -22.27
N GLN A 81 4.95 17.14 -21.66
CA GLN A 81 5.52 18.15 -20.75
C GLN A 81 5.80 17.57 -19.35
N PHE A 82 5.15 16.45 -19.00
CA PHE A 82 5.21 15.85 -17.67
C PHE A 82 5.83 14.44 -17.72
N CYS A 83 7.02 14.33 -18.30
CA CYS A 83 7.81 13.08 -18.30
C CYS A 83 8.56 12.83 -16.97
N TYR A 84 7.93 13.18 -15.84
CA TYR A 84 8.46 13.00 -14.50
C TYR A 84 7.30 12.86 -13.50
N ARG A 85 7.59 12.46 -12.26
CA ARG A 85 6.58 12.41 -11.19
C ARG A 85 6.46 13.79 -10.54
N THR A 86 5.30 14.42 -10.67
CA THR A 86 4.96 15.72 -10.07
C THR A 86 4.92 15.63 -8.54
N ALA A 87 5.02 16.77 -7.87
CA ALA A 87 5.11 16.82 -6.41
C ALA A 87 3.82 16.32 -5.72
N ASP A 88 2.66 16.56 -6.32
CA ASP A 88 1.33 16.23 -5.80
C ASP A 88 0.66 15.05 -6.51
N GLY A 89 1.37 14.36 -7.40
CA GLY A 89 0.85 13.21 -8.15
C GLY A 89 -0.07 13.57 -9.33
N SER A 90 -0.25 14.85 -9.64
CA SER A 90 -0.98 15.32 -10.82
C SER A 90 -0.27 14.96 -12.14
N CYS A 91 -0.98 15.08 -13.26
CA CYS A 91 -0.43 14.93 -14.62
C CYS A 91 0.22 13.56 -14.91
N ASN A 92 -0.33 12.49 -14.35
CA ASN A 92 0.09 11.10 -14.63
C ASN A 92 -0.89 10.36 -15.54
N HIS A 93 -2.19 10.45 -15.26
CA HIS A 93 -3.21 9.76 -16.05
C HIS A 93 -3.36 10.40 -17.45
N PRO A 94 -3.42 9.64 -18.56
CA PRO A 94 -3.28 10.21 -19.92
C PRO A 94 -4.33 11.24 -20.35
N PHE A 95 -5.48 11.27 -19.67
CA PHE A 95 -6.64 12.08 -20.10
C PHE A 95 -7.16 13.03 -19.02
N ASP A 96 -6.63 12.96 -17.81
CA ASP A 96 -7.13 13.74 -16.68
C ASP A 96 -5.95 14.08 -15.75
N SER A 97 -5.72 15.36 -15.49
CA SER A 97 -4.58 15.84 -14.72
C SER A 97 -4.67 15.56 -13.21
N LEU A 98 -5.84 15.25 -12.66
CA LEU A 98 -6.03 15.10 -11.22
C LEU A 98 -6.12 13.65 -10.77
N VAL A 99 -6.33 12.69 -11.67
CA VAL A 99 -6.40 11.28 -11.28
C VAL A 99 -5.14 10.85 -10.51
N GLY A 100 -5.36 10.40 -9.29
CA GLY A 100 -4.31 9.95 -8.37
C GLY A 100 -3.45 11.05 -7.77
N SER A 101 -3.88 12.32 -7.83
CA SER A 101 -3.23 13.40 -7.09
C SER A 101 -3.63 13.41 -5.61
N GLN A 102 -2.87 14.15 -4.79
CA GLN A 102 -3.21 14.44 -3.40
C GLN A 102 -4.62 15.05 -3.30
N GLY A 103 -5.39 14.62 -2.30
CA GLY A 103 -6.72 15.17 -2.00
C GLY A 103 -7.85 14.59 -2.86
N THR A 104 -7.58 13.55 -3.65
CA THR A 104 -8.61 12.87 -4.45
C THR A 104 -9.38 11.81 -3.65
N PHE A 105 -10.56 11.43 -4.16
CA PHE A 105 -11.40 10.43 -3.51
C PHE A 105 -10.75 9.04 -3.47
N PHE A 106 -10.95 8.33 -2.36
CA PHE A 106 -10.78 6.88 -2.33
C PHE A 106 -11.83 6.20 -3.20
N GLY A 107 -11.39 5.27 -4.05
CA GLY A 107 -12.29 4.38 -4.79
C GLY A 107 -12.94 3.34 -3.88
N ARG A 108 -13.74 2.44 -4.47
CA ARG A 108 -14.25 1.25 -3.77
C ARG A 108 -14.08 -0.01 -4.59
N ASN A 109 -13.91 -1.14 -3.89
CA ASN A 109 -13.98 -2.47 -4.47
C ASN A 109 -15.32 -3.17 -4.22
N MET A 110 -16.09 -2.67 -3.26
CA MET A 110 -17.39 -3.21 -2.87
C MET A 110 -18.40 -2.06 -2.74
N PRO A 111 -19.69 -2.31 -3.03
CA PRO A 111 -20.72 -1.33 -2.68
C PRO A 111 -20.73 -1.13 -1.15
N PRO A 112 -21.20 0.04 -0.66
CA PRO A 112 -21.35 0.28 0.77
C PRO A 112 -22.09 -0.85 1.49
N SER A 113 -21.67 -1.15 2.72
CA SER A 113 -22.24 -2.23 3.51
C SER A 113 -23.74 -2.02 3.76
N SER A 114 -24.53 -3.07 3.56
CA SER A 114 -25.95 -3.13 3.95
C SER A 114 -26.13 -3.74 5.34
N SER A 115 -25.07 -3.81 6.14
CA SER A 115 -25.10 -4.39 7.49
C SER A 115 -26.13 -3.66 8.36
N PRO A 116 -26.96 -4.39 9.13
CA PRO A 116 -27.89 -3.76 10.08
C PRO A 116 -27.17 -3.23 11.32
N TYR A 117 -25.92 -3.66 11.56
CA TYR A 117 -25.12 -3.25 12.71
C TYR A 117 -24.67 -1.80 12.60
N GLY A 118 -24.80 -1.05 13.69
CA GLY A 118 -24.30 0.31 13.82
C GLY A 118 -22.79 0.37 14.09
N VAL A 119 -22.22 1.58 14.07
CA VAL A 119 -20.78 1.82 14.32
C VAL A 119 -20.34 1.33 15.72
N LEU A 120 -21.27 1.31 16.68
CA LEU A 120 -21.02 0.87 18.06
C LEU A 120 -21.57 -0.53 18.37
N ASP A 121 -21.97 -1.31 17.37
CA ASP A 121 -22.58 -2.63 17.57
C ASP A 121 -21.81 -3.75 16.84
N PRO A 122 -21.09 -4.63 17.55
CA PRO A 122 -20.76 -4.55 18.97
C PRO A 122 -19.80 -3.38 19.28
N HIS A 123 -19.72 -2.98 20.55
CA HIS A 123 -18.91 -1.82 20.95
C HIS A 123 -17.43 -2.01 20.56
N PRO A 124 -16.76 -1.04 19.91
CA PRO A 124 -15.39 -1.22 19.41
C PRO A 124 -14.39 -1.59 20.50
N THR A 125 -14.50 -1.00 21.69
CA THR A 125 -13.68 -1.36 22.84
C THR A 125 -13.88 -2.81 23.29
N LEU A 126 -15.10 -3.34 23.22
CA LEU A 126 -15.37 -4.74 23.54
C LEU A 126 -14.65 -5.65 22.55
N VAL A 127 -14.69 -5.32 21.25
CA VAL A 127 -13.96 -6.05 20.20
C VAL A 127 -12.45 -5.98 20.47
N ALA A 128 -11.90 -4.79 20.74
CA ALA A 128 -10.49 -4.60 20.99
C ALA A 128 -10.00 -5.45 22.19
N THR A 129 -10.67 -5.34 23.34
CA THR A 129 -10.29 -6.08 24.57
C THR A 129 -10.49 -7.59 24.43
N LYS A 130 -11.57 -8.05 23.79
CA LYS A 130 -11.87 -9.49 23.77
C LYS A 130 -11.15 -10.24 22.65
N LEU A 131 -10.94 -9.59 21.50
CA LEU A 131 -10.49 -10.25 20.26
C LEU A 131 -9.14 -9.77 19.72
N LEU A 132 -8.71 -8.53 20.02
CA LEU A 132 -7.49 -7.96 19.45
C LEU A 132 -6.34 -7.84 20.45
N GLU A 133 -6.65 -7.72 21.74
CA GLU A 133 -5.66 -7.63 22.80
C GLU A 133 -4.69 -8.81 22.75
N ARG A 134 -3.38 -8.49 22.70
CA ARG A 134 -2.32 -9.49 22.65
C ARG A 134 -2.23 -10.22 24.00
N LYS A 135 -2.69 -11.47 24.03
CA LYS A 135 -2.59 -12.34 25.22
C LYS A 135 -1.25 -13.08 25.29
N LYS A 136 -0.80 -13.58 24.13
CA LYS A 136 0.47 -14.25 23.94
C LYS A 136 1.07 -13.75 22.64
N TYR A 137 2.34 -13.37 22.67
CA TYR A 137 3.06 -13.03 21.45
C TYR A 137 3.19 -14.27 20.55
N ILE A 138 2.81 -14.13 19.28
CA ILE A 138 2.94 -15.15 18.25
C ILE A 138 3.70 -14.49 17.11
N ASP A 139 4.88 -15.03 16.79
CA ASP A 139 5.69 -14.57 15.67
C ASP A 139 5.37 -15.34 14.38
N ASN A 140 6.09 -15.00 13.32
CA ASN A 140 6.05 -15.66 12.02
C ASN A 140 7.31 -16.52 11.76
N GLY A 141 8.00 -16.91 12.83
CA GLY A 141 9.26 -17.64 12.79
C GLY A 141 10.34 -16.90 11.98
N LYS A 142 10.92 -17.60 11.00
CA LYS A 142 11.98 -17.06 10.11
C LYS A 142 11.43 -16.43 8.83
N GLN A 143 10.12 -16.42 8.62
CA GLN A 143 9.55 -16.03 7.34
C GLN A 143 9.59 -14.52 7.13
N PHE A 144 9.34 -13.70 8.17
CA PHE A 144 9.07 -12.28 7.95
C PHE A 144 9.55 -11.39 9.10
N ASN A 145 10.70 -10.76 8.91
CA ASN A 145 11.42 -10.04 9.97
C ASN A 145 10.90 -8.60 10.21
N MET A 146 11.56 -7.88 11.13
CA MET A 146 11.21 -6.50 11.46
C MET A 146 11.44 -5.50 10.32
N ILE A 147 12.39 -5.75 9.41
CA ILE A 147 12.59 -4.92 8.23
C ILE A 147 11.36 -5.01 7.33
N ALA A 148 10.81 -6.22 7.16
CA ALA A 148 9.60 -6.44 6.38
C ALA A 148 8.34 -5.83 7.05
N CYS A 149 8.30 -5.81 8.39
CA CYS A 149 7.29 -5.06 9.15
C CYS A 149 7.43 -3.54 8.96
N SER A 150 8.64 -2.98 9.03
CA SER A 150 8.88 -1.55 8.75
C SER A 150 8.54 -1.20 7.30
N TRP A 151 8.84 -2.10 6.36
CA TRP A 151 8.60 -1.91 4.93
C TRP A 151 7.13 -1.68 4.63
N ILE A 152 6.23 -2.44 5.25
CA ILE A 152 4.81 -2.29 4.92
C ILE A 152 4.25 -0.96 5.39
N GLN A 153 4.62 -0.49 6.58
CA GLN A 153 4.28 0.87 7.01
C GLN A 153 4.94 1.92 6.11
N PHE A 154 6.18 1.66 5.65
CA PHE A 154 6.85 2.51 4.67
C PHE A 154 6.05 2.68 3.38
N MET A 155 5.36 1.63 2.92
CA MET A 155 4.44 1.73 1.78
C MET A 155 3.13 2.43 2.13
N ILE A 156 2.56 2.22 3.32
CA ILE A 156 1.34 2.94 3.73
C ILE A 156 1.56 4.46 3.69
N HIS A 157 2.75 4.92 4.09
CA HIS A 157 3.15 6.33 4.00
C HIS A 157 3.39 6.84 2.58
N ASP A 158 3.51 5.95 1.60
CA ASP A 158 3.56 6.28 0.17
C ASP A 158 2.16 6.31 -0.46
N TRP A 159 1.17 5.68 0.18
CA TRP A 159 -0.08 5.30 -0.49
C TRP A 159 -1.33 6.00 0.03
N ILE A 160 -1.57 5.95 1.33
CA ILE A 160 -2.91 6.21 1.88
C ILE A 160 -2.86 6.91 3.25
N ASP A 161 -3.62 7.98 3.39
CA ASP A 161 -4.00 8.56 4.68
C ASP A 161 -5.34 9.28 4.50
N HIS A 162 -6.24 9.15 5.46
CA HIS A 162 -7.58 9.70 5.35
C HIS A 162 -7.59 11.16 5.80
N LEU A 163 -8.27 12.03 5.04
CA LEU A 163 -8.53 13.38 5.50
C LEU A 163 -9.44 13.34 6.73
N GLU A 164 -9.02 14.00 7.79
CA GLU A 164 -9.79 14.16 9.03
C GLU A 164 -10.70 15.39 8.97
N ASP A 165 -11.82 15.31 9.66
CA ASP A 165 -12.66 16.46 9.95
C ASP A 165 -12.11 17.22 11.16
N THR A 166 -12.56 18.46 11.37
CA THR A 166 -12.10 19.29 12.49
C THR A 166 -12.80 18.96 13.81
N LYS A 167 -13.86 18.14 13.76
CA LYS A 167 -14.67 17.77 14.94
C LYS A 167 -14.11 16.50 15.58
N GLN A 168 -13.76 16.61 16.86
CA GLN A 168 -13.41 15.45 17.66
C GLN A 168 -14.66 14.68 18.10
N VAL A 169 -14.51 13.36 18.13
CA VAL A 169 -15.45 12.39 18.71
C VAL A 169 -14.76 11.71 19.87
N GLU A 170 -15.51 11.39 20.93
CA GLU A 170 -15.01 10.65 22.09
C GLU A 170 -15.59 9.24 22.10
N LEU A 171 -14.74 8.24 22.31
CA LEU A 171 -15.16 6.87 22.57
C LEU A 171 -14.85 6.52 24.02
N THR A 172 -15.88 6.14 24.77
CA THR A 172 -15.77 5.72 26.18
C THR A 172 -15.95 4.22 26.28
N ALA A 173 -15.05 3.55 27.02
CA ALA A 173 -15.15 2.13 27.26
C ALA A 173 -16.40 1.79 28.09
N PRO A 174 -17.21 0.79 27.70
CA PRO A 174 -18.34 0.36 28.51
C PRO A 174 -17.84 -0.30 29.81
N GLU A 175 -18.60 -0.15 30.90
CA GLU A 175 -18.20 -0.56 32.25
C GLU A 175 -17.70 -2.01 32.32
N GLU A 176 -18.31 -2.90 31.52
CA GLU A 176 -17.98 -4.33 31.42
C GLU A 176 -16.51 -4.62 31.05
N VAL A 177 -15.87 -3.75 30.25
CA VAL A 177 -14.47 -3.90 29.83
C VAL A 177 -13.59 -2.74 30.28
N ALA A 178 -14.18 -1.67 30.81
CA ALA A 178 -13.47 -0.45 31.19
C ALA A 178 -12.27 -0.76 32.10
N ASN A 179 -12.40 -1.66 33.08
CA ASN A 179 -11.33 -2.00 34.02
C ASN A 179 -10.05 -2.52 33.33
N GLY A 180 -10.18 -3.31 32.25
CA GLY A 180 -9.04 -3.87 31.51
C GLY A 180 -8.47 -2.93 30.45
N CYS A 181 -9.12 -1.81 30.15
CA CYS A 181 -8.65 -0.88 29.12
C CYS A 181 -7.54 0.04 29.65
N PRO A 182 -6.42 0.21 28.92
CA PRO A 182 -5.39 1.20 29.24
C PRO A 182 -5.94 2.62 29.27
N LEU A 183 -6.84 2.95 28.34
CA LEU A 183 -7.55 4.23 28.28
C LEU A 183 -9.04 3.99 28.52
N LYS A 184 -9.62 4.73 29.47
CA LYS A 184 -11.06 4.63 29.79
C LYS A 184 -11.93 5.38 28.78
N SER A 185 -11.41 6.48 28.23
CA SER A 185 -11.93 7.13 27.03
C SER A 185 -10.77 7.71 26.23
N PHE A 186 -11.00 7.97 24.95
CA PHE A 186 -10.07 8.71 24.10
C PHE A 186 -10.84 9.52 23.05
N LYS A 187 -10.22 10.61 22.60
CA LYS A 187 -10.74 11.48 21.54
C LYS A 187 -9.92 11.31 20.28
N PHE A 188 -10.59 11.40 19.15
CA PHE A 188 -9.99 11.34 17.82
C PHE A 188 -10.82 12.19 16.85
N PHE A 189 -10.23 12.58 15.72
CA PHE A 189 -10.96 13.29 14.68
C PHE A 189 -11.75 12.29 13.82
N GLY A 190 -13.00 12.63 13.51
CA GLY A 190 -13.78 11.81 12.58
C GLY A 190 -13.23 11.91 11.16
N THR A 191 -13.37 10.85 10.35
CA THR A 191 -13.02 10.93 8.92
C THR A 191 -13.86 12.00 8.21
N LYS A 192 -13.23 12.84 7.39
CA LYS A 192 -13.92 13.85 6.60
C LYS A 192 -14.76 13.19 5.52
N VAL A 193 -16.08 13.38 5.62
CA VAL A 193 -17.03 12.93 4.61
C VAL A 193 -17.33 14.09 3.67
N VAL A 194 -17.11 13.88 2.38
CA VAL A 194 -17.32 14.87 1.33
C VAL A 194 -18.45 14.41 0.41
N SER A 195 -19.35 15.32 0.05
CA SER A 195 -20.40 15.05 -0.92
C SER A 195 -19.78 14.76 -2.29
N THR A 196 -20.31 13.75 -2.95
CA THR A 196 -19.97 13.45 -4.35
C THR A 196 -21.13 13.90 -5.22
N ASP A 197 -20.85 14.38 -6.43
CA ASP A 197 -21.88 14.76 -7.41
C ASP A 197 -22.57 13.54 -8.06
N SER A 198 -22.40 12.33 -7.50
CA SER A 198 -22.93 11.08 -8.03
C SER A 198 -24.27 10.70 -7.40
N PRO A 199 -25.25 10.21 -8.20
CA PRO A 199 -26.55 9.78 -7.69
C PRO A 199 -26.51 8.44 -6.94
N TYR A 200 -25.48 7.61 -7.16
CA TYR A 200 -25.41 6.24 -6.63
C TYR A 200 -24.67 6.15 -5.30
N LEU A 201 -23.52 6.81 -5.24
CA LEU A 201 -22.73 6.96 -4.03
C LEU A 201 -22.70 8.47 -3.80
N LYS A 202 -23.34 8.95 -2.73
CA LYS A 202 -23.55 10.40 -2.47
C LYS A 202 -22.42 11.03 -1.67
N THR A 203 -21.57 10.21 -1.05
CA THR A 203 -20.47 10.65 -0.22
C THR A 203 -19.24 9.78 -0.43
N GLY A 204 -18.07 10.38 -0.22
CA GLY A 204 -16.78 9.71 -0.26
C GLY A 204 -15.82 10.34 0.75
N THR A 205 -14.63 9.76 0.86
CA THR A 205 -13.53 10.25 1.69
C THR A 205 -12.33 10.58 0.80
N LEU A 206 -11.45 11.46 1.28
CA LEU A 206 -10.30 11.94 0.51
C LEU A 206 -9.00 11.34 1.03
N ASN A 207 -8.09 11.03 0.13
CA ASN A 207 -6.74 10.61 0.43
C ASN A 207 -5.83 11.85 0.55
N THR A 208 -5.20 12.07 1.71
CA THR A 208 -4.23 13.16 1.93
C THR A 208 -2.83 12.83 1.41
N ARG A 209 -2.62 11.59 0.95
CA ARG A 209 -1.41 11.15 0.23
C ARG A 209 -1.67 10.99 -1.27
N THR A 210 -0.60 10.92 -2.06
CA THR A 210 -0.70 10.54 -3.46
C THR A 210 -0.88 9.02 -3.57
N PRO A 211 -1.99 8.49 -4.12
CA PRO A 211 -2.17 7.05 -4.24
C PRO A 211 -1.24 6.39 -5.27
N TRP A 212 -0.49 7.16 -6.05
CA TRP A 212 0.50 6.62 -6.97
C TRP A 212 1.66 6.00 -6.21
N TRP A 213 2.28 4.96 -6.80
CA TRP A 213 3.55 4.46 -6.28
C TRP A 213 4.69 5.37 -6.74
N ASP A 214 4.86 6.50 -6.06
CA ASP A 214 5.74 7.60 -6.47
C ASP A 214 6.86 7.92 -5.47
N GLY A 215 6.91 7.22 -4.34
CA GLY A 215 7.89 7.39 -3.27
C GLY A 215 7.61 8.61 -2.41
N SER A 216 6.37 9.12 -2.36
CA SER A 216 5.96 10.30 -1.58
C SER A 216 6.36 10.19 -0.10
N VAL A 217 6.52 8.98 0.42
CA VAL A 217 7.10 8.70 1.75
C VAL A 217 8.47 9.36 2.00
N ILE A 218 9.29 9.57 0.96
CA ILE A 218 10.55 10.32 1.04
C ILE A 218 10.52 11.66 0.28
N TYR A 219 9.65 11.79 -0.74
CA TYR A 219 9.59 13.00 -1.59
C TYR A 219 8.53 14.03 -1.18
N GLY A 220 7.60 13.67 -0.30
CA GLY A 220 6.45 14.49 0.06
C GLY A 220 5.26 14.28 -0.87
N ASN A 221 4.08 14.72 -0.40
CA ASN A 221 2.79 14.57 -1.09
C ASN A 221 2.36 15.84 -1.86
N ASN A 222 3.18 16.89 -1.85
CA ASN A 222 2.98 18.14 -2.57
C ASN A 222 4.29 18.94 -2.69
N GLU A 223 4.22 20.10 -3.34
CA GLU A 223 5.35 20.99 -3.57
C GLU A 223 6.05 21.43 -2.28
N GLU A 224 5.31 21.73 -1.22
CA GLU A 224 5.88 22.12 0.08
C GLU A 224 6.70 20.98 0.69
N GLY A 225 6.12 19.77 0.72
CA GLY A 225 6.81 18.57 1.18
C GLY A 225 8.08 18.27 0.38
N MET A 226 7.99 18.37 -0.95
CA MET A 226 9.13 18.17 -1.85
C MET A 226 10.25 19.19 -1.62
N ARG A 227 9.91 20.47 -1.46
CA ARG A 227 10.92 21.51 -1.22
C ARG A 227 11.61 21.32 0.13
N ARG A 228 10.88 20.86 1.15
CA ARG A 228 11.40 20.65 2.51
C ARG A 228 12.55 19.65 2.55
N VAL A 229 12.46 18.59 1.76
CA VAL A 229 13.39 17.45 1.78
C VAL A 229 14.58 17.58 0.83
N ARG A 230 14.54 18.54 -0.11
CA ARG A 230 15.61 18.75 -1.10
C ARG A 230 16.72 19.65 -0.57
N THR A 231 17.93 19.39 -1.05
CA THR A 231 19.11 20.26 -0.87
C THR A 231 19.18 21.35 -1.94
N PHE A 232 18.52 21.13 -3.09
CA PHE A 232 18.67 21.94 -4.31
C PHE A 232 20.11 21.99 -4.85
N GLN A 233 20.89 20.95 -4.54
CA GLN A 233 22.21 20.72 -5.08
C GLN A 233 22.31 19.31 -5.65
N ASP A 234 22.73 19.21 -6.92
CA ASP A 234 22.93 17.94 -7.64
C ASP A 234 21.74 16.96 -7.58
N GLY A 235 20.52 17.50 -7.46
CA GLY A 235 19.27 16.75 -7.34
C GLY A 235 19.06 16.07 -5.99
N LYS A 236 19.93 16.30 -5.00
CA LYS A 236 20.00 15.50 -3.77
C LYS A 236 18.97 15.87 -2.71
N MET A 237 18.73 14.90 -1.84
CA MET A 237 17.84 14.94 -0.69
C MET A 237 18.66 15.06 0.60
N LYS A 238 18.09 15.74 1.60
CA LYS A 238 18.72 16.01 2.90
C LYS A 238 18.92 14.71 3.69
N ILE A 239 20.10 14.55 4.28
CA ILE A 239 20.49 13.42 5.12
C ILE A 239 21.58 13.88 6.08
N ALA A 240 21.53 13.46 7.33
CA ALA A 240 22.51 13.84 8.33
C ALA A 240 23.86 13.12 8.09
N GLY A 241 24.93 13.67 8.67
CA GLY A 241 26.30 13.16 8.49
C GLY A 241 26.53 11.75 9.08
N ASP A 242 25.67 11.30 9.99
CA ASP A 242 25.66 9.94 10.54
C ASP A 242 24.89 8.94 9.66
N GLY A 243 24.31 9.41 8.55
CA GLY A 243 23.53 8.60 7.61
C GLY A 243 22.08 8.36 8.04
N LEU A 244 21.59 9.05 9.07
CA LEU A 244 20.19 9.07 9.48
C LEU A 244 19.46 10.30 8.92
N LEU A 245 18.14 10.37 9.12
CA LEU A 245 17.36 11.55 8.74
C LEU A 245 17.80 12.77 9.57
N GLU A 246 17.86 13.93 8.92
CA GLU A 246 17.90 15.20 9.64
C GLU A 246 16.61 15.39 10.45
N HIS A 247 16.67 16.21 11.49
CA HIS A 247 15.50 16.58 12.29
C HIS A 247 15.37 18.09 12.32
N ASP A 248 14.14 18.59 12.34
CA ASP A 248 13.87 20.01 12.53
C ASP A 248 14.10 20.46 13.99
N GLU A 249 13.91 21.74 14.26
CA GLU A 249 14.07 22.33 15.60
C GLU A 249 13.16 21.70 16.67
N LYS A 250 12.11 20.99 16.26
CA LYS A 250 11.15 20.30 17.15
C LYS A 250 11.49 18.81 17.31
N GLY A 251 12.57 18.34 16.70
CA GLY A 251 12.95 16.93 16.71
C GLY A 251 12.07 16.07 15.80
N ILE A 252 11.39 16.67 14.80
CA ILE A 252 10.61 15.91 13.82
C ILE A 252 11.54 15.52 12.66
N PRO A 253 11.57 14.25 12.22
CA PRO A 253 12.40 13.84 11.11
C PRO A 253 12.04 14.58 9.81
N ILE A 254 13.05 14.97 9.04
CA ILE A 254 12.89 15.62 7.74
C ILE A 254 12.86 14.53 6.67
N SER A 255 11.65 14.20 6.22
CA SER A 255 11.39 13.29 5.11
C SER A 255 10.04 13.65 4.45
N GLY A 256 9.59 12.85 3.49
CA GLY A 256 8.37 13.08 2.73
C GLY A 256 7.11 13.04 3.60
N ASP A 257 6.91 11.92 4.29
CA ASP A 257 5.81 11.73 5.24
C ASP A 257 6.33 11.07 6.54
N VAL A 258 6.07 11.69 7.68
CA VAL A 258 6.57 11.27 9.00
C VAL A 258 5.47 11.15 10.06
N ARG A 259 4.19 11.15 9.65
CA ARG A 259 3.04 11.07 10.56
C ARG A 259 2.99 9.69 11.23
N ASN A 260 2.92 9.61 12.57
CA ASN A 260 2.86 8.34 13.31
C ASN A 260 4.01 7.36 13.00
N CYS A 261 5.23 7.89 12.82
CA CYS A 261 6.42 7.10 12.51
C CYS A 261 7.08 6.45 13.74
N TRP A 262 7.96 5.47 13.49
CA TRP A 262 8.83 4.83 14.47
C TRP A 262 10.19 4.49 13.85
N ALA A 263 11.19 4.19 14.68
CA ALA A 263 12.59 4.08 14.26
C ALA A 263 12.83 3.13 13.07
N GLY A 264 12.22 1.94 13.04
CA GLY A 264 12.41 0.99 11.95
C GLY A 264 11.98 1.52 10.59
N PHE A 265 10.90 2.30 10.55
CA PHE A 265 10.45 3.00 9.35
C PHE A 265 11.40 4.15 8.96
N SER A 266 11.86 4.96 9.93
CA SER A 266 12.78 6.08 9.67
C SER A 266 14.12 5.61 9.08
N LEU A 267 14.58 4.42 9.47
CA LEU A 267 15.77 3.79 8.88
C LEU A 267 15.57 3.46 7.40
N LEU A 268 14.37 3.02 6.99
CA LEU A 268 14.06 2.78 5.58
C LEU A 268 13.99 4.08 4.79
N GLN A 269 13.42 5.15 5.36
CA GLN A 269 13.45 6.47 4.74
C GLN A 269 14.89 6.94 4.49
N ALA A 270 15.75 6.88 5.51
CA ALA A 270 17.17 7.23 5.38
C ALA A 270 17.87 6.37 4.31
N LEU A 271 17.60 5.06 4.28
CA LEU A 271 18.15 4.15 3.27
C LEU A 271 17.77 4.58 1.84
N PHE A 272 16.50 4.88 1.59
CA PHE A 272 16.06 5.28 0.24
C PHE A 272 16.41 6.72 -0.13
N VAL A 273 16.63 7.60 0.85
CA VAL A 273 17.27 8.91 0.61
C VAL A 273 18.70 8.71 0.14
N LYS A 274 19.47 7.81 0.77
CA LYS A 274 20.83 7.47 0.33
C LYS A 274 20.83 6.81 -1.06
N GLU A 275 19.89 5.92 -1.35
CA GLU A 275 19.72 5.33 -2.68
C GLU A 275 19.43 6.42 -3.73
N HIS A 276 18.53 7.36 -3.44
CA HIS A 276 18.27 8.50 -4.32
C HIS A 276 19.53 9.32 -4.59
N ASN A 277 20.27 9.68 -3.54
CA ASN A 277 21.49 10.47 -3.66
C ASN A 277 22.58 9.72 -4.46
N ALA A 278 22.70 8.41 -4.29
CA ALA A 278 23.61 7.57 -5.08
C ALA A 278 23.22 7.53 -6.57
N VAL A 279 21.91 7.51 -6.87
CA VAL A 279 21.42 7.62 -8.25
C VAL A 279 21.73 9.01 -8.82
N CYS A 280 21.55 10.08 -8.05
CA CYS A 280 21.96 11.43 -8.47
C CYS A 280 23.45 11.51 -8.81
N ASP A 281 24.32 10.94 -7.97
CA ASP A 281 25.76 10.90 -8.22
C ASP A 281 26.09 10.17 -9.54
N MET A 282 25.51 8.99 -9.74
CA MET A 282 25.68 8.22 -10.98
C MET A 282 25.18 8.99 -12.22
N LEU A 283 24.01 9.64 -12.11
CA LEU A 283 23.46 10.44 -13.21
C LEU A 283 24.31 11.67 -13.50
N LYS A 284 24.86 12.33 -12.48
CA LYS A 284 25.73 13.50 -12.65
C LYS A 284 27.06 13.13 -13.32
N GLU A 285 27.63 11.99 -12.97
CA GLU A 285 28.82 11.46 -13.63
C GLU A 285 28.54 11.16 -15.12
N ARG A 286 27.40 10.52 -15.42
CA ARG A 286 27.06 10.11 -16.79
C ARG A 286 26.52 11.25 -17.67
N TYR A 287 25.85 12.22 -17.06
CA TYR A 287 25.21 13.37 -17.70
C TYR A 287 25.62 14.66 -16.99
N PRO A 288 26.87 15.15 -17.19
CA PRO A 288 27.41 16.29 -16.45
C PRO A 288 26.61 17.58 -16.62
N ASP A 289 25.94 17.73 -17.77
CA ASP A 289 25.13 18.91 -18.13
C ASP A 289 23.76 18.95 -17.44
N PHE A 290 23.35 17.87 -16.74
CA PHE A 290 22.08 17.89 -16.01
C PHE A 290 22.15 18.87 -14.84
N ASP A 291 21.13 19.72 -14.75
CA ASP A 291 20.91 20.59 -13.59
C ASP A 291 20.28 19.83 -12.41
N ASP A 292 20.15 20.51 -11.26
CA ASP A 292 19.57 19.95 -10.04
C ASP A 292 18.17 19.35 -10.26
N GLU A 293 17.31 20.03 -11.03
CA GLU A 293 15.94 19.62 -11.25
C GLU A 293 15.86 18.39 -12.17
N GLN A 294 16.69 18.34 -13.20
CA GLN A 294 16.81 17.19 -14.09
C GLN A 294 17.32 15.97 -13.31
N LEU A 295 18.36 16.11 -12.49
CA LEU A 295 18.88 15.02 -11.65
C LEU A 295 17.80 14.51 -10.70
N TYR A 296 17.16 15.41 -9.95
CA TYR A 296 16.09 15.07 -9.00
C TYR A 296 14.94 14.30 -9.67
N ARG A 297 14.43 14.80 -10.80
CA ARG A 297 13.32 14.17 -11.53
C ARG A 297 13.65 12.76 -12.00
N HIS A 298 14.86 12.55 -12.55
CA HIS A 298 15.30 11.24 -13.00
C HIS A 298 15.57 10.29 -11.84
N ALA A 299 16.23 10.75 -10.78
CA ALA A 299 16.48 9.95 -9.58
C ALA A 299 15.17 9.54 -8.89
N ARG A 300 14.18 10.45 -8.79
CA ARG A 300 12.84 10.11 -8.27
C ARG A 300 12.16 9.00 -9.08
N LEU A 301 12.23 9.05 -10.42
CA LEU A 301 11.70 7.99 -11.29
C LEU A 301 12.39 6.64 -11.01
N VAL A 302 13.71 6.62 -10.93
CA VAL A 302 14.50 5.41 -10.67
C VAL A 302 14.19 4.84 -9.29
N THR A 303 14.33 5.62 -8.23
CA THR A 303 14.15 5.16 -6.85
C THR A 303 12.72 4.71 -6.58
N SER A 304 11.70 5.43 -7.06
CA SER A 304 10.30 4.97 -6.92
C SER A 304 10.05 3.64 -7.65
N ALA A 305 10.66 3.43 -8.83
CA ALA A 305 10.59 2.15 -9.53
C ALA A 305 11.35 1.03 -8.80
N VAL A 306 12.47 1.34 -8.14
CA VAL A 306 13.21 0.40 -7.28
C VAL A 306 12.35 -0.03 -6.09
N ILE A 307 11.71 0.91 -5.39
CA ILE A 307 10.78 0.62 -4.28
C ILE A 307 9.66 -0.32 -4.77
N ALA A 308 9.00 0.03 -5.87
CA ALA A 308 7.94 -0.79 -6.46
C ALA A 308 8.40 -2.20 -6.83
N LYS A 309 9.62 -2.31 -7.34
CA LYS A 309 10.24 -3.60 -7.69
C LYS A 309 10.49 -4.45 -6.46
N ILE A 310 11.17 -3.90 -5.45
CA ILE A 310 11.49 -4.62 -4.20
C ILE A 310 10.21 -5.12 -3.56
N HIS A 311 9.20 -4.26 -3.43
CA HIS A 311 7.93 -4.69 -2.86
C HIS A 311 7.31 -5.84 -3.65
N THR A 312 7.29 -5.74 -5.00
CA THR A 312 6.62 -6.72 -5.86
C THR A 312 7.29 -8.09 -5.84
N ILE A 313 8.61 -8.16 -6.07
CA ILE A 313 9.30 -9.43 -6.34
C ILE A 313 10.17 -9.95 -5.19
N ASP A 314 10.17 -9.25 -4.06
CA ASP A 314 10.89 -9.62 -2.84
C ASP A 314 9.94 -9.63 -1.64
N TRP A 315 9.48 -8.45 -1.18
CA TRP A 315 8.62 -8.35 0.02
C TRP A 315 7.33 -9.17 -0.08
N THR A 316 6.56 -9.05 -1.17
CA THR A 316 5.31 -9.81 -1.33
C THR A 316 5.56 -11.32 -1.46
N VAL A 317 6.72 -11.72 -2.00
CA VAL A 317 7.11 -13.12 -2.14
C VAL A 317 7.37 -13.76 -0.77
N GLU A 318 7.99 -13.02 0.15
CA GLU A 318 8.21 -13.47 1.52
C GLU A 318 6.94 -13.43 2.37
N LEU A 319 6.06 -12.43 2.15
CA LEU A 319 4.73 -12.40 2.76
C LEU A 319 3.90 -13.64 2.34
N LEU A 320 3.89 -13.95 1.04
CA LEU A 320 3.09 -15.01 0.45
C LEU A 320 3.96 -16.20 0.03
N LYS A 321 4.67 -16.79 1.00
CA LYS A 321 5.73 -17.79 0.81
C LYS A 321 5.26 -19.13 0.22
N THR A 322 4.90 -19.11 -1.08
CA THR A 322 4.44 -20.26 -1.86
C THR A 322 4.97 -20.17 -3.29
N GLU A 323 5.20 -21.31 -3.94
CA GLU A 323 5.67 -21.36 -5.34
C GLU A 323 4.74 -20.62 -6.32
N THR A 324 3.43 -20.72 -6.11
CA THR A 324 2.43 -20.07 -6.96
C THR A 324 2.53 -18.54 -6.88
N LEU A 325 2.71 -17.97 -5.68
CA LEU A 325 2.81 -16.52 -5.51
C LEU A 325 4.21 -16.01 -5.86
N LEU A 326 5.27 -16.79 -5.62
CA LEU A 326 6.60 -16.52 -6.18
C LEU A 326 6.53 -16.35 -7.70
N ALA A 327 5.92 -17.30 -8.40
CA ALA A 327 5.74 -17.22 -9.85
C ALA A 327 4.81 -16.06 -10.23
N GLY A 328 3.67 -15.91 -9.56
CA GLY A 328 2.66 -14.90 -9.88
C GLY A 328 3.18 -13.46 -9.77
N MET A 329 3.89 -13.14 -8.68
CA MET A 329 4.46 -11.82 -8.48
C MET A 329 5.59 -11.51 -9.47
N ARG A 330 6.42 -12.51 -9.80
CA ARG A 330 7.44 -12.36 -10.85
C ARG A 330 6.84 -12.21 -12.24
N ILE A 331 5.70 -12.85 -12.52
CA ILE A 331 4.95 -12.67 -13.77
C ILE A 331 4.36 -11.26 -13.85
N ASN A 332 3.89 -10.68 -12.75
CA ASN A 332 3.45 -9.28 -12.76
C ASN A 332 4.59 -8.34 -13.21
N TRP A 333 5.81 -8.57 -12.74
CA TRP A 333 6.95 -7.72 -13.09
C TRP A 333 7.58 -8.05 -14.46
N TYR A 334 7.89 -9.32 -14.71
CA TYR A 334 8.68 -9.78 -15.86
C TYR A 334 7.86 -10.52 -16.94
N GLY A 335 6.64 -10.93 -16.63
CA GLY A 335 5.81 -11.79 -17.48
C GLY A 335 6.22 -13.26 -17.45
N PHE A 336 5.42 -14.11 -18.13
CA PHE A 336 5.69 -15.55 -18.25
C PHE A 336 7.01 -15.87 -18.98
N LEU A 337 7.48 -15.00 -19.88
CA LEU A 337 8.76 -15.18 -20.56
C LEU A 337 9.97 -14.93 -19.63
N GLY A 338 9.73 -14.29 -18.49
CA GLY A 338 10.70 -14.13 -17.42
C GLY A 338 11.74 -13.03 -17.67
N LYS A 339 12.59 -12.84 -16.64
CA LYS A 339 13.55 -11.73 -16.56
C LYS A 339 14.55 -11.71 -17.73
N LYS A 340 15.22 -12.84 -17.99
CA LYS A 340 16.26 -12.92 -19.04
C LYS A 340 15.73 -12.52 -20.41
N PHE A 341 14.53 -13.00 -20.76
CA PHE A 341 13.88 -12.64 -22.01
C PHE A 341 13.54 -11.15 -22.04
N LYS A 342 12.86 -10.65 -21.01
CA LYS A 342 12.42 -9.24 -20.96
C LYS A 342 13.59 -8.26 -20.97
N ASP A 343 14.68 -8.56 -20.27
CA ASP A 343 15.87 -7.71 -20.24
C ASP A 343 16.59 -7.72 -21.61
N THR A 344 16.50 -8.80 -22.39
CA THR A 344 17.17 -8.93 -23.69
C THR A 344 16.34 -8.36 -24.85
N PHE A 345 15.04 -8.62 -24.86
CA PHE A 345 14.16 -8.33 -26.00
C PHE A 345 13.12 -7.24 -25.70
N GLY A 346 13.07 -6.74 -24.46
CA GLY A 346 12.07 -5.76 -24.04
C GLY A 346 10.67 -6.35 -23.87
N HIS A 347 9.65 -5.48 -23.89
CA HIS A 347 8.25 -5.87 -23.70
C HIS A 347 7.59 -6.25 -25.03
N ILE A 348 7.19 -7.53 -25.16
CA ILE A 348 6.56 -8.09 -26.37
C ILE A 348 5.32 -8.91 -26.00
N CYS A 349 4.31 -8.98 -26.88
CA CYS A 349 3.14 -9.86 -26.75
C CYS A 349 2.25 -9.63 -25.51
N GLY A 350 2.23 -8.42 -24.96
CA GLY A 350 1.23 -7.99 -23.97
C GLY A 350 1.54 -8.35 -22.50
N PRO A 351 0.62 -8.05 -21.58
CA PRO A 351 0.88 -8.04 -20.14
C PRO A 351 1.11 -9.42 -19.52
N ILE A 352 0.55 -10.47 -20.11
CA ILE A 352 0.70 -11.85 -19.59
C ILE A 352 2.12 -12.34 -19.88
N LEU A 353 2.59 -12.18 -21.12
CA LEU A 353 3.88 -12.73 -21.55
C LEU A 353 5.08 -11.90 -21.10
N SER A 354 4.97 -10.56 -21.09
CA SER A 354 6.07 -9.65 -20.73
C SER A 354 5.84 -8.82 -19.46
N GLY A 355 4.75 -9.08 -18.73
CA GLY A 355 4.45 -8.44 -17.44
C GLY A 355 3.73 -7.09 -17.59
N LEU A 356 3.31 -6.52 -16.46
CA LEU A 356 2.62 -5.23 -16.39
C LEU A 356 3.56 -4.04 -16.62
N VAL A 357 4.80 -4.14 -16.15
CA VAL A 357 5.82 -3.10 -16.30
C VAL A 357 6.26 -3.00 -17.75
N GLY A 358 6.31 -1.80 -18.33
CA GLY A 358 6.77 -1.59 -19.72
C GLY A 358 5.67 -1.77 -20.79
N LEU A 359 4.40 -1.83 -20.38
CA LEU A 359 3.28 -1.73 -21.32
C LEU A 359 3.33 -0.39 -22.08
N LYS A 360 2.98 -0.41 -23.37
CA LYS A 360 2.95 0.78 -24.25
C LYS A 360 1.96 1.86 -23.78
N LYS A 361 0.91 1.46 -23.06
CA LYS A 361 -0.11 2.36 -22.51
C LYS A 361 -0.50 1.87 -21.12
N PRO A 362 -0.80 2.78 -20.17
CA PRO A 362 -1.38 2.38 -18.90
C PRO A 362 -2.77 1.76 -19.12
N ARG A 363 -3.21 0.94 -18.16
CA ARG A 363 -4.53 0.29 -18.18
C ARG A 363 -5.16 0.42 -16.80
N ASP A 364 -6.24 1.18 -16.74
CA ASP A 364 -7.08 1.44 -15.57
C ASP A 364 -8.39 0.63 -15.58
N HIS A 365 -8.61 -0.16 -16.64
CA HIS A 365 -9.81 -0.97 -16.87
C HIS A 365 -11.11 -0.15 -17.00
N GLY A 366 -10.99 1.11 -17.43
CA GLY A 366 -12.13 2.00 -17.65
C GLY A 366 -12.65 2.67 -16.38
N ILE A 367 -11.94 2.50 -15.25
CA ILE A 367 -12.24 3.15 -13.98
C ILE A 367 -11.00 3.95 -13.57
N PRO A 368 -11.12 5.26 -13.31
CA PRO A 368 -9.99 6.10 -12.93
C PRO A 368 -9.23 5.54 -11.73
N TYR A 369 -7.89 5.61 -11.79
CA TYR A 369 -7.03 5.07 -10.75
C TYR A 369 -7.25 5.76 -9.40
N SER A 370 -7.42 4.95 -8.37
CA SER A 370 -7.43 5.33 -6.97
C SER A 370 -7.08 4.10 -6.14
N LEU A 371 -6.53 4.32 -4.94
CA LEU A 371 -6.61 3.30 -3.89
C LEU A 371 -7.98 3.37 -3.23
N THR A 372 -8.40 2.29 -2.60
CA THR A 372 -9.79 2.10 -2.18
C THR A 372 -9.95 2.01 -0.67
N GLU A 373 -11.17 2.25 -0.20
CA GLU A 373 -11.54 2.08 1.21
C GLU A 373 -11.28 0.66 1.71
N GLU A 374 -11.54 -0.34 0.86
CA GLU A 374 -11.27 -1.73 1.17
C GLU A 374 -9.76 -2.03 1.18
N PHE A 375 -8.97 -1.38 0.32
CA PHE A 375 -7.51 -1.47 0.36
C PHE A 375 -6.97 -0.97 1.71
N VAL A 376 -7.44 0.18 2.21
CA VAL A 376 -7.07 0.66 3.55
C VAL A 376 -7.40 -0.38 4.61
N SER A 377 -8.61 -0.95 4.55
CA SER A 377 -9.10 -1.91 5.53
C SER A 377 -8.25 -3.19 5.59
N VAL A 378 -7.88 -3.78 4.45
CA VAL A 378 -7.09 -5.02 4.42
C VAL A 378 -5.61 -4.83 4.77
N TYR A 379 -5.12 -3.58 4.77
CA TYR A 379 -3.75 -3.25 5.17
C TYR A 379 -3.61 -2.80 6.63
N ARG A 380 -4.67 -2.91 7.45
CA ARG A 380 -4.62 -2.70 8.91
C ARG A 380 -3.89 -3.85 9.61
N MET A 381 -2.56 -3.89 9.49
CA MET A 381 -1.70 -4.99 9.95
C MET A 381 -0.87 -4.66 11.21
N HIS A 382 -1.40 -3.83 12.12
CA HIS A 382 -0.69 -3.38 13.33
C HIS A 382 -0.15 -4.52 14.21
N CYS A 383 -0.77 -5.70 14.19
CA CYS A 383 -0.34 -6.87 14.94
C CYS A 383 1.04 -7.42 14.53
N LEU A 384 1.62 -6.95 13.42
CA LEU A 384 2.99 -7.29 13.00
C LEU A 384 4.06 -6.74 13.96
N LEU A 385 3.78 -5.64 14.67
CA LEU A 385 4.74 -5.04 15.59
C LEU A 385 4.90 -5.91 16.86
N PRO A 386 6.13 -6.27 17.27
CA PRO A 386 6.36 -6.95 18.53
C PRO A 386 6.22 -5.98 19.71
N ASP A 387 6.14 -6.52 20.93
CA ASP A 387 6.12 -5.69 22.14
C ASP A 387 7.52 -5.06 22.39
N LYS A 388 8.57 -5.80 22.02
CA LYS A 388 9.96 -5.44 22.24
C LYS A 388 10.80 -5.56 20.97
N LEU A 389 11.76 -4.67 20.81
CA LEU A 389 12.84 -4.73 19.84
C LEU A 389 14.10 -5.29 20.51
N ILE A 390 14.67 -6.33 19.91
CA ILE A 390 15.91 -6.98 20.40
C ILE A 390 17.10 -6.33 19.70
N ILE A 391 17.97 -5.69 20.47
CA ILE A 391 19.21 -5.08 19.97
C ILE A 391 20.36 -6.07 20.15
N ARG A 392 21.17 -6.24 19.10
CA ARG A 392 22.27 -7.21 19.06
C ARG A 392 23.61 -6.50 18.86
N ASP A 393 24.67 -7.04 19.46
CA ASP A 393 26.03 -6.52 19.33
C ASP A 393 26.69 -7.04 18.05
N LEU A 394 26.90 -6.18 17.08
CA LEU A 394 27.57 -6.53 15.83
C LEU A 394 29.10 -6.71 15.98
N ASN A 395 29.69 -6.22 17.07
CA ASN A 395 31.14 -6.26 17.30
C ASN A 395 31.59 -7.48 18.11
N SER A 396 30.65 -8.32 18.56
CA SER A 396 30.99 -9.52 19.31
C SER A 396 31.71 -10.53 18.42
N THR A 397 32.91 -10.93 18.83
CA THR A 397 33.77 -11.89 18.12
C THR A 397 33.56 -13.34 18.56
N ASN A 398 32.56 -13.61 19.42
CA ASN A 398 32.26 -14.96 19.87
C ASN A 398 31.62 -15.78 18.74
N SER A 399 32.39 -16.70 18.17
CA SER A 399 32.03 -17.59 17.06
C SER A 399 31.03 -18.69 17.42
N ASP A 400 30.61 -18.79 18.69
CA ASP A 400 29.81 -19.90 19.20
C ASP A 400 28.29 -19.74 18.96
N TYR A 401 27.85 -18.57 18.48
CA TYR A 401 26.44 -18.30 18.20
C TYR A 401 26.20 -18.06 16.70
N SER A 402 25.10 -18.60 16.18
CA SER A 402 24.65 -18.33 14.81
C SER A 402 24.16 -16.89 14.61
N ASP A 403 23.80 -16.19 15.70
CA ASP A 403 23.35 -14.80 15.73
C ASP A 403 24.19 -14.00 16.74
N PRO A 404 24.45 -12.70 16.51
CA PRO A 404 25.18 -11.87 17.48
C PRO A 404 24.42 -11.75 18.81
N PRO A 405 25.12 -11.64 19.95
CA PRO A 405 24.50 -11.67 21.27
C PRO A 405 23.57 -10.48 21.50
N ILE A 406 22.54 -10.70 22.33
CA ILE A 406 21.57 -9.66 22.70
C ILE A 406 22.22 -8.70 23.69
N VAL A 407 22.15 -7.40 23.39
CA VAL A 407 22.63 -6.32 24.26
C VAL A 407 21.49 -5.79 25.11
N GLU A 408 20.35 -5.52 24.48
CA GLU A 408 19.26 -4.78 25.11
C GLU A 408 17.91 -5.13 24.48
N GLU A 409 16.84 -4.98 25.27
CA GLU A 409 15.46 -5.09 24.81
C GLU A 409 14.73 -3.76 25.04
N TYR A 410 14.22 -3.14 23.97
CA TYR A 410 13.45 -1.90 24.04
C TYR A 410 11.97 -2.17 23.81
N PHE A 411 11.08 -1.66 24.66
CA PHE A 411 9.65 -1.72 24.40
C PHE A 411 9.26 -0.73 23.30
N LEU A 412 8.60 -1.22 22.23
CA LEU A 412 8.14 -0.38 21.12
C LEU A 412 6.88 0.41 21.46
N LEU A 413 6.08 -0.11 22.38
CA LEU A 413 4.91 0.55 22.93
C LEU A 413 5.26 1.01 24.34
N PHE A 414 5.11 2.31 24.62
CA PHE A 414 5.28 2.84 25.96
C PHE A 414 4.45 2.02 26.98
N PRO A 415 4.88 1.92 28.24
CA PRO A 415 4.09 1.29 29.29
C PRO A 415 2.67 1.89 29.32
N PRO A 416 1.67 1.15 29.84
CA PRO A 416 0.23 1.48 29.78
C PRO A 416 -0.21 2.82 30.40
N HIS A 417 0.72 3.70 30.79
CA HIS A 417 0.49 5.00 31.43
C HIS A 417 0.93 6.21 30.58
N SER A 418 1.37 6.03 29.34
CA SER A 418 1.76 7.12 28.45
C SER A 418 0.72 7.31 27.34
N PRO A 419 0.11 8.50 27.17
CA PRO A 419 -0.81 8.73 26.09
C PRO A 419 -0.05 8.70 24.75
N MET A 420 -0.37 7.73 23.89
CA MET A 420 -0.05 7.85 22.47
C MET A 420 -0.79 9.07 21.90
N PRO A 421 -0.20 9.82 20.96
CA PRO A 421 -0.98 10.51 19.96
C PRO A 421 -1.73 9.44 19.15
N LEU A 422 -3.01 9.25 19.47
CA LEU A 422 -3.90 8.30 18.82
C LEU A 422 -4.39 8.86 17.48
N ASP A 423 -3.46 9.01 16.53
CA ASP A 423 -3.76 9.36 15.14
C ASP A 423 -3.58 8.14 14.21
N CYS A 424 -3.55 6.92 14.76
CA CYS A 424 -3.52 5.68 14.00
C CYS A 424 -4.94 5.11 13.84
N CYS A 425 -5.75 5.68 12.94
CA CYS A 425 -6.90 4.96 12.36
C CYS A 425 -7.31 5.48 10.99
#